data_AF-A0A4U6VGD6-F1
#
_entry.id   AF-A0A4U6VGD6-F1
#
_cell.length_a   1.000
_cell.length_b   1.000
_cell.length_c   1.000
_cell.angle_alpha   90.00
_cell.angle_beta   90.00
_cell.angle_gamma   90.00
#
_symmetry.space_group_name_H-M   'P 1'
#
loop_
_entity.id
_entity.type
_entity.pdbx_description
1 polymer ?
#
loop_
_entity_poly.entity_id
_entity_poly.type
_entity_poly.pdbx_seq_one_letter_code
_entity_poly.pdbx_strand_id
1 'polypeptide(L)'
;MAPSSKLAVALLLAVAVLAAASPAATAQMNHNNCDKNKKITVQNLCARDVVLTLEPLANSPHLFNGAPKYTLHPHSHAEFPVCWWTGRLHATGAPTAEFHVGVDGGSFYLAANTRSPGQEFPVIVSPHGAPLLGECPAVGCPVSGRCSVSQVPSGRCSHVQEIKVIYCSPHV
;
A
#
# COMPACT_ATOMS: atom_id res chain seq x y z
N MET A 1 -18.56 6.25 -61.04
CA MET A 1 -19.47 5.66 -60.06
C MET A 1 -18.65 4.79 -59.13
N ALA A 2 -18.63 5.15 -57.85
CA ALA A 2 -18.12 4.35 -56.73
C ALA A 2 -19.09 3.14 -56.48
N PRO A 3 -18.91 2.25 -55.47
CA PRO A 3 -17.98 2.35 -54.34
C PRO A 3 -17.43 1.03 -53.73
N SER A 4 -16.67 1.21 -52.63
CA SER A 4 -16.71 0.39 -51.40
C SER A 4 -16.02 -0.98 -51.40
N SER A 5 -15.42 -1.49 -50.31
CA SER A 5 -15.13 -1.00 -48.96
C SER A 5 -14.38 -2.14 -48.23
N LYS A 6 -13.74 -1.83 -47.10
CA LYS A 6 -13.32 -2.75 -46.01
C LYS A 6 -12.08 -3.61 -46.24
N LEU A 7 -10.92 -3.02 -45.96
CA LEU A 7 -9.85 -3.73 -45.24
C LEU A 7 -9.55 -2.95 -43.97
N ALA A 8 -10.42 -3.17 -42.99
CA ALA A 8 -10.06 -3.00 -41.59
C ALA A 8 -9.23 -4.22 -41.18
N VAL A 9 -8.31 -4.00 -40.23
CA VAL A 9 -7.85 -4.91 -39.17
C VAL A 9 -6.33 -4.82 -39.00
N ALA A 10 -5.94 -4.69 -37.74
CA ALA A 10 -4.62 -4.88 -37.15
C ALA A 10 -3.66 -3.68 -37.18
N LEU A 11 -3.86 -2.77 -36.22
CA LEU A 11 -2.72 -2.23 -35.47
C LEU A 11 -3.10 -2.09 -33.99
N LEU A 12 -3.21 -3.22 -33.31
CA LEU A 12 -3.22 -3.31 -31.86
C LEU A 12 -1.79 -3.11 -31.36
N LEU A 13 -1.41 -1.88 -31.04
CA LEU A 13 -0.20 -1.62 -30.26
C LEU A 13 -0.43 -2.08 -28.82
N ALA A 14 0.16 -3.22 -28.49
CA ALA A 14 0.25 -3.73 -27.14
C ALA A 14 1.07 -2.77 -26.27
N VAL A 15 0.40 -2.07 -25.35
CA VAL A 15 1.07 -1.42 -24.22
C VAL A 15 1.40 -2.53 -23.23
N ALA A 16 2.63 -3.04 -23.31
CA ALA A 16 3.18 -3.93 -22.31
C ALA A 16 3.35 -3.14 -21.00
N VAL A 17 2.41 -3.30 -20.07
CA VAL A 17 2.58 -2.85 -18.69
C VAL A 17 3.66 -3.73 -18.09
N LEU A 18 4.87 -3.19 -17.87
CA LEU A 18 5.89 -3.84 -17.06
C LEU A 18 5.36 -3.90 -15.62
N ALA A 19 4.72 -5.01 -15.26
CA ALA A 19 4.62 -5.42 -13.87
C ALA A 19 6.04 -5.83 -13.44
N ALA A 20 6.80 -4.89 -12.89
CA ALA A 20 8.02 -5.22 -12.16
C ALA A 20 7.60 -6.00 -10.90
N ALA A 21 7.55 -7.32 -11.02
CA ALA A 21 7.41 -8.21 -9.87
C ALA A 21 8.70 -8.10 -9.06
N SER A 22 8.70 -7.25 -8.04
CA SER A 22 9.78 -7.19 -7.06
C SER A 22 9.96 -8.57 -6.41
N PRO A 23 11.20 -9.03 -6.16
CA PRO A 23 11.42 -10.28 -5.44
C PRO A 23 10.76 -10.18 -4.07
N ALA A 24 9.79 -11.07 -3.84
CA ALA A 24 9.02 -11.16 -2.61
C ALA A 24 9.96 -11.25 -1.41
N ALA A 25 9.73 -10.37 -0.43
CA ALA A 25 10.46 -10.39 0.81
C ALA A 25 10.20 -11.66 1.60
N THR A 26 11.26 -12.21 2.21
CA THR A 26 11.15 -13.30 3.18
C THR A 26 10.63 -12.76 4.51
N ALA A 27 9.39 -12.31 4.55
CA ALA A 27 8.68 -12.23 5.82
C ALA A 27 8.39 -13.65 6.30
N GLN A 28 8.24 -13.84 7.61
CA GLN A 28 8.04 -15.15 8.21
C GLN A 28 6.67 -15.73 7.83
N MET A 29 6.59 -16.43 6.69
CA MET A 29 5.35 -17.01 6.14
C MET A 29 4.94 -18.33 6.83
N ASN A 30 5.81 -18.91 7.66
CA ASN A 30 5.66 -20.28 8.17
C ASN A 30 4.98 -20.39 9.55
N HIS A 31 4.14 -19.43 9.93
CA HIS A 31 3.36 -19.56 11.17
C HIS A 31 2.13 -20.46 10.89
N ASN A 32 1.87 -21.49 11.71
CA ASN A 32 0.77 -22.44 11.47
C ASN A 32 -0.62 -21.77 11.40
N ASN A 33 -0.77 -20.62 12.07
CA ASN A 33 -2.00 -19.82 12.09
C ASN A 33 -1.98 -18.66 11.09
N CYS A 34 -1.11 -18.71 10.09
CA CYS A 34 -1.03 -17.67 9.10
C CYS A 34 -2.11 -17.84 8.05
N ASP A 35 -3.06 -16.90 7.93
CA ASP A 35 -3.91 -16.92 6.75
C ASP A 35 -3.05 -16.74 5.51
N LYS A 36 -3.32 -17.56 4.49
CA LYS A 36 -2.60 -17.51 3.23
C LYS A 36 -2.87 -16.16 2.54
N ASN A 37 -1.86 -15.66 1.82
CA ASN A 37 -1.94 -14.50 0.94
C ASN A 37 -2.01 -13.13 1.63
N LYS A 38 -1.58 -13.01 2.89
CA LYS A 38 -1.43 -11.68 3.50
C LYS A 38 -0.25 -10.92 2.90
N LYS A 39 -0.44 -9.61 2.69
CA LYS A 39 0.61 -8.74 2.16
C LYS A 39 0.48 -7.31 2.62
N ILE A 40 1.59 -6.59 2.53
CA ILE A 40 1.64 -5.14 2.61
C ILE A 40 1.97 -4.65 1.21
N THR A 41 1.18 -3.70 0.70
CA THR A 41 1.45 -3.06 -0.58
C THR A 41 1.77 -1.61 -0.33
N VAL A 42 2.89 -1.15 -0.88
CA VAL A 42 3.24 0.28 -0.88
C VAL A 42 3.12 0.80 -2.30
N GLN A 43 2.36 1.88 -2.49
CA GLN A 43 2.08 2.46 -3.80
C GLN A 43 2.55 3.92 -3.85
N ASN A 44 3.30 4.24 -4.90
CA ASN A 44 3.73 5.59 -5.21
C ASN A 44 2.91 6.11 -6.39
N LEU A 45 1.97 7.03 -6.13
CA LEU A 45 1.24 7.74 -7.17
C LEU A 45 1.87 9.10 -7.51
N CYS A 46 2.97 9.46 -6.85
CA CYS A 46 3.70 10.70 -7.12
C CYS A 46 4.40 10.65 -8.49
N ALA A 47 4.66 11.81 -9.06
CA ALA A 47 5.47 11.98 -10.27
C ALA A 47 7.00 11.89 -10.02
N ARG A 48 7.42 11.40 -8.83
CA ARG A 48 8.82 11.32 -8.40
C ARG A 48 9.03 10.09 -7.54
N ASP A 49 10.30 9.71 -7.36
CA ASP A 49 10.68 8.64 -6.44
C ASP A 49 10.24 8.94 -5.01
N VAL A 50 9.78 7.89 -4.31
CA VAL A 50 9.54 7.91 -2.88
C VAL A 50 10.55 6.96 -2.23
N VAL A 51 11.42 7.50 -1.39
CA VAL A 51 12.41 6.70 -0.64
C VAL A 51 11.83 6.34 0.71
N LEU A 52 11.67 5.04 0.93
CA LEU A 52 11.06 4.46 2.12
C LEU A 52 12.13 3.98 3.10
N THR A 53 11.87 4.18 4.39
CA THR A 53 12.58 3.51 5.50
C THR A 53 11.58 2.85 6.43
N LEU A 54 11.97 1.73 7.04
CA LEU A 54 11.15 0.98 7.97
C LEU A 54 11.63 1.16 9.40
N GLU A 55 10.66 1.20 10.31
CA GLU A 55 10.87 0.98 11.74
C GLU A 55 10.01 -0.24 12.14
N PRO A 56 10.56 -1.46 12.04
CA PRO A 56 9.85 -2.66 12.48
C PRO A 56 9.64 -2.62 13.99
N LEU A 57 8.42 -2.93 14.43
CA LEU A 57 8.03 -3.02 15.83
C LEU A 57 7.64 -4.46 16.17
N ALA A 58 7.57 -4.78 17.47
CA ALA A 58 7.14 -6.10 17.95
C ALA A 58 7.89 -7.29 17.32
N ASN A 59 9.19 -7.14 17.03
CA ASN A 59 10.04 -8.15 16.36
C ASN A 59 9.61 -8.50 14.92
N SER A 60 8.94 -7.58 14.24
CA SER A 60 8.49 -7.80 12.86
C SER A 60 9.67 -8.01 11.90
N PRO A 61 9.54 -8.90 10.90
CA PRO A 61 10.57 -9.11 9.91
C PRO A 61 10.79 -7.86 9.05
N HIS A 62 12.00 -7.71 8.51
CA HIS A 62 12.33 -6.61 7.63
C HIS A 62 11.71 -6.82 6.24
N LEU A 63 10.94 -5.86 5.72
CA LEU A 63 10.23 -6.02 4.43
C LEU A 63 11.12 -5.79 3.21
N PHE A 64 12.17 -4.96 3.29
CA PHE A 64 12.96 -4.58 2.11
C PHE A 64 14.13 -5.54 1.79
N ASN A 65 13.94 -6.86 1.93
CA ASN A 65 15.02 -7.84 1.77
C ASN A 65 16.27 -7.52 2.62
N GLY A 66 16.04 -6.98 3.83
CA GLY A 66 17.09 -6.53 4.74
C GLY A 66 17.78 -5.20 4.37
N ALA A 67 17.42 -4.57 3.25
CA ALA A 67 17.98 -3.27 2.88
C ALA A 67 17.44 -2.15 3.78
N PRO A 68 18.25 -1.17 4.19
CA PRO A 68 17.81 -0.09 5.08
C PRO A 68 16.82 0.88 4.42
N LYS A 69 16.78 0.91 3.09
CA LYS A 69 15.94 1.79 2.27
C LYS A 69 15.35 1.03 1.10
N TYR A 70 14.19 1.47 0.65
CA TYR A 70 13.56 0.99 -0.58
C TYR A 70 13.09 2.18 -1.41
N THR A 71 13.52 2.25 -2.67
CA THR A 71 13.07 3.31 -3.59
C THR A 71 11.89 2.80 -4.39
N LEU A 72 10.76 3.50 -4.27
CA LEU A 72 9.57 3.23 -5.05
C LEU A 72 9.45 4.27 -6.16
N HIS A 73 9.55 3.83 -7.41
CA HIS A 73 9.55 4.70 -8.59
C HIS A 73 8.18 5.35 -8.85
N PRO A 74 8.12 6.45 -9.64
CA PRO A 74 6.87 7.11 -9.97
C PRO A 74 5.84 6.12 -10.54
N HIS A 75 4.59 6.25 -10.10
CA HIS A 75 3.46 5.44 -10.58
C HIS A 75 3.67 3.91 -10.46
N SER A 76 4.44 3.48 -9.46
CA SER A 76 4.73 2.06 -9.20
C SER A 76 4.15 1.59 -7.86
N HIS A 77 4.18 0.28 -7.64
CA HIS A 77 3.88 -0.33 -6.35
C HIS A 77 4.85 -1.48 -6.07
N ALA A 78 4.98 -1.83 -4.80
CA ALA A 78 5.71 -2.99 -4.32
C ALA A 78 4.84 -3.77 -3.36
N GLU A 79 4.88 -5.09 -3.46
CA GLU A 79 4.12 -6.00 -2.60
C GLU A 79 5.08 -6.83 -1.74
N PHE A 80 4.79 -6.88 -0.46
CA PHE A 80 5.57 -7.62 0.53
C PHE A 80 4.65 -8.65 1.17
N PRO A 81 4.75 -9.94 0.79
CA PRO A 81 4.04 -11.00 1.49
C PRO A 81 4.46 -10.99 2.95
N VAL A 82 3.49 -11.09 3.85
CA VAL A 82 3.72 -11.15 5.29
C VAL A 82 2.80 -12.16 5.91
N CYS A 83 3.18 -12.71 7.05
CA CYS A 83 2.23 -13.44 7.87
C CYS A 83 1.52 -12.54 8.88
N TRP A 84 2.34 -11.75 9.54
CA TRP A 84 1.96 -10.68 10.42
C TRP A 84 3.06 -9.63 10.29
N TRP A 85 2.72 -8.39 10.60
CA TRP A 85 3.69 -7.31 10.62
C TRP A 85 3.16 -6.14 11.44
N THR A 86 4.04 -5.51 12.20
CA THR A 86 3.78 -4.29 12.96
C THR A 86 4.95 -3.34 12.76
N GLY A 87 4.67 -2.09 12.44
CA GLY A 87 5.74 -1.11 12.37
C GLY A 87 5.30 0.20 11.77
N ARG A 88 6.31 1.04 11.53
CA ARG A 88 6.14 2.34 10.90
C ARG A 88 6.85 2.38 9.56
N LEU A 89 6.19 2.98 8.58
CA LEU A 89 6.74 3.31 7.28
C LEU A 89 6.95 4.82 7.20
N HIS A 90 8.18 5.21 6.92
CA HIS A 90 8.59 6.60 6.81
C HIS A 90 8.98 6.91 5.36
N ALA A 91 8.60 8.08 4.88
CA ALA A 91 9.03 8.63 3.61
C ALA A 91 9.35 10.11 3.76
N THR A 92 10.46 10.57 3.19
CA THR A 92 10.84 11.98 3.23
C THR A 92 9.74 12.83 2.60
N GLY A 93 9.26 13.85 3.32
CA GLY A 93 8.20 14.73 2.85
C GLY A 93 6.78 14.18 3.01
N ALA A 94 6.58 13.06 3.71
CA ALA A 94 5.25 12.54 4.04
C ALA A 94 5.08 12.30 5.55
N PRO A 95 3.84 12.28 6.06
CA PRO A 95 3.56 11.75 7.38
C PRO A 95 3.97 10.28 7.52
N THR A 96 4.31 9.86 8.74
CA THR A 96 4.50 8.45 9.07
C THR A 96 3.18 7.68 8.95
N ALA A 97 3.23 6.50 8.35
CA ALA A 97 2.16 5.51 8.41
C ALA A 97 2.55 4.44 9.44
N GLU A 98 1.66 4.11 10.37
CA GLU A 98 1.87 3.03 11.34
C GLU A 98 0.72 2.04 11.23
N PHE A 99 1.05 0.75 11.22
CA PHE A 99 0.05 -0.28 11.04
C PHE A 99 0.49 -1.62 11.59
N HIS A 100 -0.51 -2.44 11.86
CA HIS A 100 -0.44 -3.81 12.33
C HIS A 100 -1.35 -4.67 11.47
N VAL A 101 -0.83 -5.79 11.00
CA VAL A 101 -1.59 -6.92 10.43
C VAL A 101 -1.30 -8.13 11.28
N GLY A 102 -2.33 -8.64 11.95
CA GLY A 102 -2.26 -9.82 12.81
C GLY A 102 -2.37 -11.13 12.05
N VAL A 103 -1.90 -12.21 12.67
CA VAL A 103 -1.99 -13.58 12.12
C VAL A 103 -3.45 -14.00 11.85
N ASP A 104 -4.38 -13.51 12.67
CA ASP A 104 -5.83 -13.76 12.64
C ASP A 104 -6.62 -12.79 11.73
N GLY A 105 -5.93 -11.80 11.15
CA GLY A 105 -6.54 -10.79 10.28
C GLY A 105 -7.09 -9.59 11.04
N GLY A 106 -6.91 -9.53 12.37
CA GLY A 106 -7.07 -8.30 13.13
C GLY A 106 -6.07 -7.25 12.69
N SER A 107 -6.48 -5.99 12.66
CA SER A 107 -5.62 -4.89 12.24
C SER A 107 -5.80 -3.64 13.09
N PHE A 108 -4.72 -2.86 13.14
CA PHE A 108 -4.71 -1.48 13.61
C PHE A 108 -3.92 -0.68 12.58
N TYR A 109 -4.33 0.55 12.30
CA TYR A 109 -3.60 1.40 11.39
C TYR A 109 -3.92 2.87 11.64
N LEU A 110 -2.92 3.72 11.45
CA LEU A 110 -3.03 5.16 11.59
C LEU A 110 -2.15 5.90 10.57
N ALA A 111 -2.58 7.11 10.26
CA ALA A 111 -1.85 8.08 9.48
C ALA A 111 -2.27 9.48 9.92
N ALA A 112 -1.42 10.48 9.70
CA ALA A 112 -1.81 11.86 10.01
C ALA A 112 -3.07 12.25 9.24
N ASN A 113 -4.08 12.72 9.97
CA ASN A 113 -5.32 13.28 9.41
C ASN A 113 -5.24 14.82 9.27
N THR A 114 -4.05 15.38 9.33
CA THR A 114 -3.77 16.79 9.10
C THR A 114 -2.50 16.90 8.28
N ARG A 115 -2.30 18.06 7.63
CA ARG A 115 -1.07 18.40 6.94
C ARG A 115 -0.25 19.36 7.77
N SER A 116 0.98 18.98 8.09
CA SER A 116 1.95 19.87 8.72
C SER A 116 2.76 20.62 7.66
N PRO A 117 3.20 21.86 7.95
CA PRO A 117 4.17 22.56 7.11
C PRO A 117 5.41 21.67 6.86
N GLY A 118 5.87 21.59 5.61
CA GLY A 118 7.00 20.72 5.23
C GLY A 118 6.62 19.30 4.81
N GLN A 119 5.35 18.89 4.95
CA GLN A 119 4.84 17.68 4.29
C GLN A 119 4.51 18.00 2.83
N GLU A 120 5.25 17.39 1.92
CA GLU A 120 5.15 17.61 0.49
C GLU A 120 4.05 16.76 -0.16
N PHE A 121 3.77 15.56 0.38
CA PHE A 121 2.72 14.70 -0.15
C PHE A 121 1.99 13.91 0.94
N PRO A 122 0.71 13.58 0.71
CA PRO A 122 -0.09 12.82 1.65
C PRO A 122 0.28 11.34 1.63
N VAL A 123 -0.11 10.67 2.72
CA VAL A 123 -0.15 9.21 2.83
C VAL A 123 -1.56 8.77 3.23
N ILE A 124 -2.02 7.67 2.65
CA ILE A 124 -3.26 6.98 3.02
C ILE A 124 -2.93 5.55 3.39
N VAL A 125 -3.55 5.03 4.44
CA VAL A 125 -3.53 3.61 4.77
C VAL A 125 -4.93 3.04 4.61
N SER A 126 -5.07 1.99 3.81
CA SER A 126 -6.35 1.36 3.49
C SER A 126 -6.27 -0.16 3.67
N PRO A 127 -7.14 -0.77 4.50
CA PRO A 127 -7.24 -2.22 4.58
C PRO A 127 -8.04 -2.81 3.41
N HIS A 128 -7.73 -4.06 3.08
CA HIS A 128 -8.42 -4.86 2.07
C HIS A 128 -8.53 -6.32 2.54
N GLY A 129 -9.63 -6.96 2.14
CA GLY A 129 -9.99 -8.32 2.51
C GLY A 129 -11.28 -8.74 1.80
N ALA A 130 -11.51 -10.04 1.69
CA ALA A 130 -12.64 -10.62 0.98
C ALA A 130 -13.36 -11.68 1.85
N PRO A 131 -14.31 -11.28 2.72
CA PRO A 131 -14.74 -9.91 3.01
C PRO A 131 -13.86 -9.23 4.07
N LEU A 132 -13.90 -7.90 4.14
CA LEU A 132 -13.55 -7.15 5.35
C LEU A 132 -14.72 -7.13 6.31
N LEU A 133 -14.48 -7.35 7.60
CA LEU A 133 -15.53 -7.30 8.63
C LEU A 133 -15.23 -6.23 9.69
N GLY A 134 -16.27 -5.48 10.05
CA GLY A 134 -16.22 -4.41 11.04
C GLY A 134 -16.08 -3.01 10.42
N GLU A 135 -15.50 -2.10 11.18
CA GLU A 135 -15.23 -0.72 10.76
C GLU A 135 -13.81 -0.61 10.21
N CYS A 136 -13.70 -0.67 8.89
CA CYS A 136 -12.44 -0.67 8.15
C CYS A 136 -12.28 0.57 7.23
N PRO A 137 -12.45 1.82 7.69
CA PRO A 137 -12.24 2.98 6.83
C PRO A 137 -10.77 3.12 6.45
N ALA A 138 -10.47 3.77 5.34
CA ALA A 138 -9.12 4.29 5.11
C ALA A 138 -8.80 5.43 6.10
N VAL A 139 -7.52 5.60 6.44
CA VAL A 139 -7.00 6.70 7.28
C VAL A 139 -6.01 7.55 6.50
N GLY A 140 -5.86 8.81 6.90
CA GLY A 140 -4.96 9.79 6.28
C GLY A 140 -5.68 11.02 5.71
N CYS A 141 -4.91 11.99 5.23
CA CYS A 141 -5.44 13.22 4.64
C CYS A 141 -4.96 13.43 3.19
N PRO A 142 -5.84 13.33 2.16
CA PRO A 142 -5.49 13.45 0.74
C PRO A 142 -5.09 14.88 0.31
N VAL A 143 -4.68 15.05 -0.95
CA VAL A 143 -4.42 16.38 -1.57
C VAL A 143 -5.69 17.21 -1.70
N SER A 144 -6.76 16.56 -2.11
CA SER A 144 -8.10 17.13 -2.23
C SER A 144 -9.10 16.19 -1.60
N GLY A 145 -10.13 16.74 -0.97
CA GLY A 145 -11.14 15.98 -0.24
C GLY A 145 -11.13 16.27 1.25
N ARG A 146 -11.81 15.42 2.03
CA ARG A 146 -11.83 15.52 3.50
C ARG A 146 -10.76 14.61 4.07
N CYS A 147 -10.06 15.07 5.10
CA CYS A 147 -9.22 14.17 5.87
C CYS A 147 -10.11 13.10 6.54
N SER A 148 -9.67 11.85 6.49
CA SER A 148 -10.34 10.73 7.16
C SER A 148 -9.98 10.68 8.65
N VAL A 149 -10.51 9.70 9.38
CA VAL A 149 -10.09 9.47 10.77
C VAL A 149 -8.58 9.22 10.83
N SER A 150 -7.92 9.62 11.92
CA SER A 150 -6.47 9.44 12.06
C SER A 150 -6.08 8.00 12.35
N GLN A 151 -6.96 7.21 12.94
CA GLN A 151 -6.66 5.86 13.41
C GLN A 151 -7.88 4.94 13.40
N VAL A 152 -7.63 3.65 13.25
CA VAL A 152 -8.59 2.58 13.51
C VAL A 152 -8.02 1.66 14.59
N PRO A 153 -8.58 1.66 15.81
CA PRO A 153 -8.14 0.80 16.91
C PRO A 153 -8.23 -0.69 16.57
N SER A 154 -7.37 -1.48 17.22
CA SER A 154 -7.39 -2.95 17.11
C SER A 154 -8.76 -3.53 17.47
N GLY A 155 -9.14 -4.61 16.78
CA GLY A 155 -10.42 -5.30 16.98
C GLY A 155 -11.62 -4.67 16.26
N ARG A 156 -11.48 -3.48 15.66
CA ARG A 156 -12.56 -2.86 14.88
C ARG A 156 -12.56 -3.26 13.41
N CYS A 157 -11.40 -3.59 12.85
CA CYS A 157 -11.24 -4.08 11.49
C CYS A 157 -10.58 -5.46 11.49
N SER A 158 -11.26 -6.44 10.89
CA SER A 158 -10.86 -7.86 10.86
C SER A 158 -10.95 -8.46 9.47
N HIS A 159 -10.38 -9.67 9.30
CA HIS A 159 -10.20 -10.34 8.01
C HIS A 159 -9.37 -9.52 7.01
N VAL A 160 -8.44 -8.71 7.52
CA VAL A 160 -7.50 -7.97 6.69
C VAL A 160 -6.50 -8.93 6.09
N GLN A 161 -6.48 -8.96 4.75
CA GLN A 161 -5.52 -9.69 3.94
C GLN A 161 -4.45 -8.76 3.39
N GLU A 162 -4.77 -7.48 3.19
CA GLU A 162 -3.83 -6.52 2.65
C GLU A 162 -3.97 -5.17 3.33
N ILE A 163 -2.83 -4.57 3.69
CA ILE A 163 -2.75 -3.15 3.99
C ILE A 163 -2.05 -2.45 2.82
N LYS A 164 -2.73 -1.47 2.22
CA LYS A 164 -2.16 -0.58 1.21
C LYS A 164 -1.73 0.72 1.84
N VAL A 165 -0.46 1.09 1.68
CA VAL A 165 0.06 2.42 2.02
C VAL A 165 0.29 3.19 0.73
N ILE A 166 -0.44 4.28 0.54
CA ILE A 166 -0.54 5.00 -0.74
C ILE A 166 0.00 6.42 -0.56
N TYR A 167 1.04 6.78 -1.30
CA TYR A 167 1.59 8.13 -1.35
C TYR A 167 1.04 8.93 -2.52
N CYS A 168 0.84 10.24 -2.32
CA CYS A 168 0.30 11.18 -3.31
C CYS A 168 -1.13 10.87 -3.78
N SER A 169 -1.98 10.30 -2.93
CA SER A 169 -3.37 10.04 -3.31
C SER A 169 -4.10 11.35 -3.69
N PRO A 170 -4.59 11.47 -4.94
CA PRO A 170 -5.35 12.64 -5.37
C PRO A 170 -6.82 12.58 -4.93
N HIS A 171 -7.33 11.43 -4.50
CA HIS A 171 -8.74 11.22 -4.22
C HIS A 171 -8.97 10.37 -2.96
N VAL A 172 -9.74 10.94 -2.02
CA VAL A 172 -10.73 10.23 -1.18
C VAL A 172 -11.91 11.16 -0.98
#